data_AF-A0A383AF20-F1
#
_entry.id   AF-A0A383AF20-F1
#
_cell.length_a   1.000
_cell.length_b   1.000
_cell.length_c   1.000
_cell.angle_alpha   90.00
_cell.angle_beta   90.00
_cell.angle_gamma   90.00
#
_symmetry.space_group_name_H-M   'P 1'
#
loop_
_entity.id
_entity.type
_entity.pdbx_description
1 polymer ?
#
loop_
_entity_poly.entity_id
_entity_poly.type
_entity_poly.pdbx_seq_one_letter_code
_entity_poly.pdbx_strand_id
1 'polypeptide(L)'
;MSKVIHVTCLLKTTRFKRAWQWATASLMMWLIVLEHPSLGADKSIEEKTKIHRLSTTMRTPYDAFVYVNRIPAKADESESPADFSGRIFSRLANQEGRILIKLPQGMTREAYLGYKTFLSTDAKMSNGNCVACHAPSAFTDLKTHIASAGGKPKPTLSLRNMAKRKVDLRKMLQAKLVASKAKG
;
A
#
# COMPACT_ATOMS: atom_id res chain seq x y z
N MET A 1 5.74 100.78 -29.29
CA MET A 1 5.72 99.90 -30.48
C MET A 1 6.29 98.54 -30.09
N SER A 2 5.46 97.50 -29.93
CA SER A 2 5.96 96.13 -29.78
C SER A 2 4.99 95.17 -30.47
N LYS A 3 5.50 94.44 -31.46
CA LYS A 3 4.76 93.46 -32.27
C LYS A 3 4.68 92.12 -31.54
N VAL A 4 3.51 91.52 -31.65
CA VAL A 4 3.16 90.15 -31.31
C VAL A 4 3.86 89.17 -32.26
N ILE A 5 4.38 88.06 -31.73
CA ILE A 5 4.67 86.84 -32.48
C ILE A 5 4.05 85.65 -31.73
N HIS A 6 3.16 84.95 -32.42
CA HIS A 6 2.59 83.64 -32.09
C HIS A 6 3.66 82.54 -32.16
N VAL A 7 3.70 81.60 -31.21
CA VAL A 7 4.02 80.20 -31.51
C VAL A 7 3.19 79.26 -30.62
N THR A 8 2.78 78.20 -31.27
CA THR A 8 1.76 77.17 -31.07
C THR A 8 2.08 76.11 -30.02
N CYS A 9 0.98 75.54 -29.52
CA CYS A 9 0.76 74.25 -28.87
C CYS A 9 1.74 73.10 -29.21
N LEU A 10 2.17 72.33 -28.20
CA LEU A 10 2.49 70.89 -28.33
C LEU A 10 2.32 70.16 -26.98
N LEU A 11 1.17 69.51 -26.81
CA LEU A 11 0.95 68.43 -25.85
C LEU A 11 1.80 67.21 -26.25
N LYS A 12 2.64 66.68 -25.34
CA LYS A 12 3.23 65.34 -25.46
C LYS A 12 3.12 64.53 -24.17
N THR A 13 2.10 63.68 -24.19
CA THR A 13 1.92 62.36 -23.58
C THR A 13 3.15 61.70 -22.92
N THR A 14 3.12 61.55 -21.59
CA THR A 14 3.91 60.54 -20.86
C THR A 14 3.01 59.40 -20.42
N ARG A 15 2.78 58.42 -21.30
CA ARG A 15 1.95 57.25 -20.96
C ARG A 15 2.46 55.98 -21.64
N PHE A 16 3.72 55.60 -21.49
CA PHE A 16 4.19 54.34 -22.11
C PHE A 16 5.45 53.74 -21.47
N LYS A 17 5.48 53.54 -20.13
CA LYS A 17 6.57 52.77 -19.49
C LYS A 17 6.16 51.85 -18.32
N ARG A 18 4.87 51.49 -18.18
CA ARG A 18 4.39 50.65 -17.05
C ARG A 18 3.82 49.28 -17.43
N ALA A 19 3.62 48.98 -18.71
CA ALA A 19 2.95 47.74 -19.11
C ALA A 19 3.90 46.55 -19.30
N TRP A 20 5.21 46.77 -19.42
CA TRP A 20 6.17 45.72 -19.80
C TRP A 20 6.95 45.10 -18.64
N GLN A 21 6.70 45.54 -17.39
CA GLN A 21 7.27 44.92 -16.18
C GLN A 21 6.37 43.86 -15.54
N TRP A 22 5.06 43.87 -15.83
CA TRP A 22 4.11 42.95 -15.20
C TRP A 22 3.90 41.64 -16.00
N ALA A 23 4.17 41.65 -17.30
CA ALA A 23 4.04 40.46 -18.14
C ALA A 23 5.16 39.43 -17.89
N THR A 24 6.38 39.90 -17.60
CA THR A 24 7.54 39.03 -17.34
C THR A 24 7.47 38.36 -15.96
N ALA A 25 6.95 39.07 -14.95
CA ALA A 25 6.77 38.52 -13.60
C ALA A 25 5.72 37.39 -13.56
N SER A 26 4.61 37.51 -14.31
CA SER A 26 3.60 36.43 -14.39
C SER A 26 4.10 35.20 -15.15
N LEU A 27 4.92 35.38 -16.20
CA LEU A 27 5.47 34.24 -16.96
C LEU A 27 6.51 33.46 -16.13
N MET A 28 7.34 34.17 -15.37
CA MET A 28 8.30 33.56 -14.43
C MET A 28 7.60 32.82 -13.28
N MET A 29 6.50 33.37 -12.75
CA MET A 29 5.73 32.70 -11.69
C MET A 29 4.96 31.46 -12.20
N TRP A 30 4.53 31.46 -13.47
CA TRP A 30 3.94 30.27 -14.11
C TRP A 30 4.97 29.19 -14.46
N LEU A 31 6.19 29.57 -14.86
CA LEU A 31 7.28 28.62 -15.09
C LEU A 31 7.71 27.92 -13.78
N ILE A 32 7.77 28.65 -12.65
CA ILE A 32 8.06 28.06 -11.33
C ILE A 32 7.00 27.04 -10.90
N VAL A 33 5.72 27.24 -11.26
CA VAL A 33 4.63 26.30 -10.93
C VAL A 33 4.64 25.06 -11.84
N LEU A 34 5.13 25.18 -13.08
CA LEU A 34 5.23 24.05 -14.03
C LEU A 34 6.51 23.21 -13.85
N GLU A 35 7.57 23.77 -13.25
CA GLU A 35 8.85 23.07 -13.02
C GLU A 35 8.98 22.40 -11.65
N HIS A 36 7.92 22.39 -10.83
CA HIS A 36 7.88 21.55 -9.64
C HIS A 36 7.12 20.26 -9.95
N PRO A 37 7.81 19.17 -10.38
CA PRO A 37 7.25 17.85 -10.21
C PRO A 37 6.94 17.69 -8.72
N SER A 38 5.71 17.27 -8.44
CA SER A 38 5.21 16.98 -7.10
C SER A 38 6.28 16.33 -6.23
N LEU A 39 6.86 17.10 -5.31
CA LEU A 39 7.69 16.58 -4.22
C LEU A 39 6.79 15.91 -3.16
N GLY A 40 5.95 14.97 -3.61
CA GLY A 40 5.63 13.80 -2.82
C GLY A 40 6.87 12.91 -2.79
N ALA A 41 7.95 13.41 -2.18
CA ALA A 41 9.11 12.61 -1.87
C ALA A 41 8.60 11.39 -1.11
N ASP A 42 8.87 10.22 -1.67
CA ASP A 42 8.37 8.95 -1.19
C ASP A 42 8.98 8.72 0.20
N LYS A 43 8.27 9.16 1.25
CA LYS A 43 8.75 9.06 2.64
C LYS A 43 9.22 7.63 2.87
N SER A 44 10.40 7.49 3.48
CA SER A 44 10.96 6.19 3.82
C SER A 44 9.92 5.35 4.55
N ILE A 45 9.88 4.03 4.32
CA ILE A 45 8.86 3.20 4.97
C ILE A 45 9.02 3.24 6.50
N GLU A 46 10.24 3.49 6.98
CA GLU A 46 10.55 3.78 8.38
C GLU A 46 9.74 4.99 8.90
N GLU A 47 9.69 6.09 8.14
CA GLU A 47 8.87 7.26 8.46
C GLU A 47 7.37 6.98 8.33
N LYS A 48 6.96 6.20 7.31
CA LYS A 48 5.57 5.79 7.09
C LYS A 48 5.05 4.81 8.15
N THR A 49 5.90 4.00 8.77
CA THR A 49 5.47 2.97 9.73
C THR A 49 5.85 3.27 11.16
N LYS A 50 6.72 4.28 11.40
CA LYS A 50 7.24 4.69 12.71
C LYS A 50 7.92 3.54 13.48
N ILE A 51 8.60 2.63 12.79
CA ILE A 51 9.31 1.49 13.40
C ILE A 51 10.80 1.59 13.12
N HIS A 52 11.63 1.62 14.16
CA HIS A 52 13.09 1.61 14.04
C HIS A 52 13.61 0.19 13.76
N ARG A 53 14.41 0.07 12.68
CA ARG A 53 15.21 -1.09 12.20
C ARG A 53 14.76 -2.49 12.66
N LEU A 54 14.00 -3.17 11.80
CA LEU A 54 13.82 -4.62 11.84
C LEU A 54 15.10 -5.33 11.36
N SER A 55 15.43 -6.49 11.93
CA SER A 55 16.56 -7.33 11.48
C SER A 55 16.38 -7.87 10.04
N THR A 56 15.15 -7.82 9.52
CA THR A 56 14.81 -8.24 8.16
C THR A 56 14.61 -7.03 7.24
N THR A 57 15.05 -7.13 5.99
CA THR A 57 14.82 -6.10 4.95
C THR A 57 13.34 -5.97 4.51
N MET A 58 12.46 -6.85 5.01
CA MET A 58 11.04 -6.86 4.68
C MET A 58 10.31 -5.69 5.37
N ARG A 59 9.65 -4.85 4.56
CA ARG A 59 9.07 -3.56 4.98
C ARG A 59 7.60 -3.42 4.61
N THR A 60 6.81 -4.49 4.68
CA THR A 60 5.36 -4.38 4.42
C THR A 60 4.60 -3.97 5.69
N PRO A 61 3.39 -3.39 5.58
CA PRO A 61 2.53 -3.16 6.74
C PRO A 61 2.26 -4.44 7.55
N TYR A 62 2.24 -5.60 6.89
CA TYR A 62 2.16 -6.90 7.56
C TYR A 62 3.40 -7.19 8.42
N ASP A 63 4.61 -6.95 7.91
CA ASP A 63 5.84 -7.20 8.67
C ASP A 63 5.91 -6.29 9.91
N ALA A 64 5.48 -5.02 9.75
CA ALA A 64 5.31 -4.07 10.86
C ALA A 64 4.29 -4.58 11.90
N PHE A 65 3.15 -5.11 11.44
CA PHE A 65 2.09 -5.64 12.30
C PHE A 65 2.59 -6.86 13.10
N VAL A 66 3.27 -7.80 12.45
CA VAL A 66 3.84 -8.98 13.09
C VAL A 66 4.88 -8.58 14.15
N TYR A 67 5.74 -7.62 13.82
CA TYR A 67 6.76 -7.13 14.74
C TYR A 67 6.17 -6.47 15.99
N VAL A 68 5.31 -5.47 15.81
CA VAL A 68 4.76 -4.69 16.93
C VAL A 68 3.89 -5.55 17.86
N ASN A 69 3.20 -6.56 17.32
CA ASN A 69 2.38 -7.49 18.09
C ASN A 69 3.13 -8.74 18.55
N ARG A 70 4.44 -8.84 18.30
CA ARG A 70 5.29 -9.99 18.68
C ARG A 70 4.72 -11.33 18.21
N ILE A 71 4.19 -11.34 16.99
CA ILE A 71 3.64 -12.53 16.36
C ILE A 71 4.81 -13.33 15.76
N PRO A 72 4.86 -14.66 15.94
CA PRO A 72 5.83 -15.51 15.25
C PRO A 72 5.72 -15.38 13.73
N ALA A 73 6.83 -15.00 13.07
CA ALA A 73 6.82 -14.74 11.62
C ALA A 73 6.89 -16.01 10.75
N LYS A 74 7.26 -17.16 11.33
CA LYS A 74 7.38 -18.44 10.65
C LYS A 74 6.81 -19.56 11.52
N ALA A 75 6.37 -20.63 10.86
CA ALA A 75 6.07 -21.90 11.51
C ALA A 75 7.37 -22.57 11.98
N ASP A 76 7.27 -23.42 12.99
CA ASP A 76 8.38 -24.29 13.38
C ASP A 76 8.52 -25.46 12.38
N GLU A 77 9.70 -26.08 12.29
CA GLU A 77 10.04 -26.99 11.17
C GLU A 77 9.11 -28.21 11.04
N SER A 78 8.56 -28.68 12.16
CA SER A 78 7.62 -29.81 12.23
C SER A 78 6.18 -29.40 12.51
N GLU A 79 5.87 -28.10 12.52
CA GLU A 79 4.54 -27.59 12.87
C GLU A 79 3.59 -27.69 11.66
N SER A 80 2.41 -28.28 11.86
CA SER A 80 1.40 -28.31 10.80
C SER A 80 0.82 -26.91 10.57
N PRO A 81 0.28 -26.60 9.38
CA PRO A 81 -0.39 -25.32 9.14
C PRO A 81 -1.56 -25.05 10.10
N ALA A 82 -2.24 -26.11 10.56
CA ALA A 82 -3.32 -26.00 11.54
C ALA A 82 -2.79 -25.64 12.93
N ASP A 83 -1.70 -26.28 13.37
CA ASP A 83 -1.08 -25.97 14.66
C ASP A 83 -0.50 -24.56 14.68
N PHE A 84 0.18 -24.17 13.60
CA PHE A 84 0.66 -22.81 13.38
C PHE A 84 -0.50 -21.82 13.48
N SER A 85 -1.57 -22.05 12.74
CA SER A 85 -2.75 -21.20 12.77
C SER A 85 -3.35 -21.10 14.17
N GLY A 86 -3.55 -22.23 14.85
CA GLY A 86 -4.07 -22.30 16.21
C GLY A 86 -3.23 -21.49 17.20
N ARG A 87 -1.91 -21.66 17.17
CA ARG A 87 -0.97 -20.92 18.02
C ARG A 87 -1.05 -19.40 17.79
N ILE A 88 -1.17 -18.97 16.54
CA ILE A 88 -1.32 -17.54 16.21
C ILE A 88 -2.69 -17.03 16.69
N PHE A 89 -3.78 -17.76 16.45
CA PHE A 89 -5.12 -17.38 16.92
C PHE A 89 -5.20 -17.26 18.43
N SER A 90 -4.62 -18.19 19.19
CA SER A 90 -4.58 -18.10 20.66
C SER A 90 -3.85 -16.85 21.13
N ARG A 91 -2.75 -16.44 20.47
CA ARG A 91 -2.04 -15.19 20.80
C ARG A 91 -2.88 -13.96 20.47
N LEU A 92 -3.48 -13.93 19.29
CA LEU A 92 -4.34 -12.83 18.86
C LEU A 92 -5.54 -12.69 19.81
N ALA A 93 -6.22 -13.77 20.15
CA ALA A 93 -7.37 -13.75 21.06
C ALA A 93 -6.99 -13.19 22.45
N ASN A 94 -5.82 -13.56 22.97
CA ASN A 94 -5.30 -13.03 24.22
C ASN A 94 -4.99 -11.53 24.14
N GLN A 95 -4.45 -11.06 23.02
CA GLN A 95 -4.19 -9.63 22.80
C GLN A 95 -5.48 -8.85 22.57
N GLU A 96 -6.45 -9.41 21.85
CA GLU A 96 -7.78 -8.82 21.60
C GLU A 96 -8.55 -8.65 22.92
N GLY A 97 -8.61 -9.69 23.76
CA GLY A 97 -9.29 -9.63 25.06
C GLY A 97 -8.69 -8.62 26.04
N ARG A 98 -7.43 -8.22 25.83
CA ARG A 98 -6.74 -7.19 26.60
C ARG A 98 -6.66 -5.83 25.88
N ILE A 99 -7.24 -5.72 24.68
CA ILE A 99 -7.20 -4.52 23.84
C ILE A 99 -5.75 -4.07 23.56
N LEU A 100 -4.85 -5.02 23.34
CA LEU A 100 -3.41 -4.80 23.11
C LEU A 100 -3.00 -4.91 21.64
N ILE A 101 -3.92 -5.29 20.75
CA ILE A 101 -3.63 -5.36 19.30
C ILE A 101 -3.33 -3.97 18.77
N LYS A 102 -2.13 -3.82 18.21
CA LYS A 102 -1.65 -2.58 17.59
C LYS A 102 -1.71 -2.73 16.08
N LEU A 103 -2.44 -1.83 15.41
CA LEU A 103 -2.50 -1.76 13.96
C LEU A 103 -1.56 -0.64 13.48
N PRO A 104 -0.39 -0.96 12.89
CA PRO A 104 0.51 0.07 12.37
C PRO A 104 -0.08 0.73 11.12
N GLN A 105 0.50 1.87 10.73
CA GLN A 105 0.08 2.59 9.54
C GLN A 105 0.14 1.70 8.29
N GLY A 106 -0.96 1.68 7.53
CA GLY A 106 -1.15 0.80 6.37
C GLY A 106 -1.77 -0.57 6.68
N MET A 107 -1.94 -0.93 7.95
CA MET A 107 -2.68 -2.11 8.38
C MET A 107 -4.08 -1.69 8.86
N THR A 108 -5.09 -1.77 8.00
CA THR A 108 -6.47 -1.42 8.39
C THR A 108 -7.13 -2.55 9.20
N ARG A 109 -8.29 -2.26 9.81
CA ARG A 109 -9.07 -3.27 10.52
C ARG A 109 -9.52 -4.40 9.57
N GLU A 110 -9.84 -4.06 8.33
CA GLU A 110 -10.21 -5.01 7.28
C GLU A 110 -9.02 -5.90 6.90
N ALA A 111 -7.81 -5.34 6.82
CA ALA A 111 -6.59 -6.13 6.60
C ALA A 111 -6.32 -7.09 7.76
N TYR A 112 -6.58 -6.66 9.00
CA TYR A 112 -6.49 -7.51 10.18
C TYR A 112 -7.50 -8.67 10.17
N LEU A 113 -8.76 -8.39 9.84
CA LEU A 113 -9.78 -9.44 9.68
C LEU A 113 -9.44 -10.38 8.52
N GLY A 114 -8.95 -9.84 7.41
CA GLY A 114 -8.45 -10.62 6.28
C GLY A 114 -7.28 -11.54 6.66
N TYR A 115 -6.38 -11.08 7.55
CA TYR A 115 -5.33 -11.92 8.11
C TYR A 115 -5.87 -13.07 8.96
N LYS A 116 -6.89 -12.83 9.80
CA LYS A 116 -7.58 -13.92 10.52
C LYS A 116 -8.23 -14.91 9.55
N THR A 117 -8.92 -14.44 8.51
CA THR A 117 -9.50 -15.32 7.47
C THR A 117 -8.42 -16.13 6.74
N PHE A 118 -7.27 -15.51 6.44
CA PHE A 118 -6.14 -16.18 5.80
C PHE A 118 -5.60 -17.35 6.62
N LEU A 119 -5.51 -17.16 7.94
CA LEU A 119 -5.05 -18.18 8.88
C LEU A 119 -6.09 -19.26 9.16
N SER A 120 -7.39 -18.94 9.11
CA SER A 120 -8.46 -19.88 9.46
C SER A 120 -8.28 -21.22 8.75
N THR A 121 -8.22 -22.33 9.47
CA THR A 121 -8.11 -23.68 8.86
C THR A 121 -9.41 -24.48 8.96
N ASP A 122 -10.50 -23.84 9.38
CA ASP A 122 -11.80 -24.52 9.51
C ASP A 122 -12.38 -24.87 8.13
N ALA A 123 -12.55 -26.18 7.90
CA ALA A 123 -13.08 -26.75 6.67
C ALA A 123 -14.54 -26.35 6.37
N LYS A 124 -15.27 -25.80 7.36
CA LYS A 124 -16.66 -25.34 7.18
C LYS A 124 -16.75 -23.97 6.51
N MET A 125 -15.68 -23.18 6.53
CA MET A 125 -15.64 -21.82 5.98
C MET A 125 -14.94 -21.83 4.61
N SER A 126 -15.75 -21.80 3.55
CA SER A 126 -15.37 -21.77 2.12
C SER A 126 -14.27 -20.76 1.73
N ASN A 127 -14.01 -19.77 2.57
CA ASN A 127 -13.14 -18.62 2.34
C ASN A 127 -11.84 -18.63 3.15
N GLY A 128 -11.51 -19.73 3.84
CA GLY A 128 -10.30 -19.89 4.66
C GLY A 128 -9.22 -20.81 4.06
N ASN A 129 -8.28 -21.18 4.91
CA ASN A 129 -7.21 -22.16 4.77
C ASN A 129 -6.09 -21.76 3.81
N CYS A 130 -5.87 -20.45 3.64
CA CYS A 130 -4.83 -19.94 2.74
C CYS A 130 -3.43 -20.33 3.24
N VAL A 131 -3.25 -20.39 4.56
CA VAL A 131 -1.97 -20.71 5.21
C VAL A 131 -1.46 -22.12 4.91
N ALA A 132 -2.33 -23.06 4.52
CA ALA A 132 -1.94 -24.44 4.22
C ALA A 132 -0.94 -24.55 3.06
N CYS A 133 -1.04 -23.67 2.06
CA CYS A 133 -0.07 -23.60 0.96
C CYS A 133 0.77 -22.33 1.05
N HIS A 134 0.20 -21.21 1.52
CA HIS A 134 0.90 -19.93 1.61
C HIS A 134 1.51 -19.69 3.00
N ALA A 135 2.45 -20.55 3.39
CA ALA A 135 3.12 -20.47 4.69
C ALA A 135 3.96 -19.18 4.86
N PRO A 136 3.87 -18.46 6.00
CA PRO A 136 4.80 -17.39 6.36
C PRO A 136 6.24 -17.89 6.54
N SER A 137 7.27 -17.05 6.35
CA SER A 137 7.22 -15.60 6.11
C SER A 137 7.13 -15.22 4.63
N ALA A 138 7.44 -16.14 3.71
CA ALA A 138 7.44 -15.88 2.27
C ALA A 138 6.04 -16.01 1.64
N PHE A 139 5.03 -16.49 2.37
CA PHE A 139 3.69 -16.80 1.87
C PHE A 139 3.71 -17.83 0.74
N THR A 140 4.53 -18.86 0.90
CA THR A 140 4.64 -20.02 0.02
C THR A 140 5.34 -21.15 0.77
N ASP A 141 4.91 -22.37 0.51
CA ASP A 141 5.59 -23.59 0.95
C ASP A 141 6.53 -24.17 -0.10
N LEU A 142 6.63 -23.53 -1.28
CA LEU A 142 7.39 -23.97 -2.46
C LEU A 142 7.00 -25.37 -2.98
N LYS A 143 5.91 -25.95 -2.48
CA LYS A 143 5.40 -27.26 -2.92
C LYS A 143 4.40 -27.08 -4.05
N THR A 144 4.10 -28.18 -4.73
CA THR A 144 3.09 -28.22 -5.80
C THR A 144 1.74 -28.66 -5.25
N HIS A 145 0.68 -27.93 -5.60
CA HIS A 145 -0.69 -28.24 -5.17
C HIS A 145 -1.66 -28.25 -6.35
N ILE A 146 -2.71 -29.04 -6.21
CA ILE A 146 -3.86 -29.05 -7.13
C ILE A 146 -4.89 -28.04 -6.58
N ALA A 147 -4.89 -26.83 -7.12
CA ALA A 147 -5.73 -25.73 -6.61
C ALA A 147 -7.22 -25.82 -7.01
N SER A 148 -7.57 -26.71 -7.93
CA SER A 148 -8.93 -26.89 -8.46
C SER A 148 -9.16 -28.37 -8.76
N ALA A 149 -10.38 -28.88 -8.54
CA ALA A 149 -10.69 -30.29 -8.81
C ALA A 149 -10.37 -30.62 -10.28
N GLY A 150 -9.62 -31.70 -10.52
CA GLY A 150 -9.15 -32.08 -11.87
C GLY A 150 -8.05 -31.18 -12.47
N GLY A 151 -7.53 -30.21 -11.72
CA GLY A 151 -6.47 -29.31 -12.18
C GLY A 151 -5.08 -29.95 -12.17
N LYS A 152 -4.17 -29.40 -12.98
CA LYS A 152 -2.75 -29.79 -12.96
C LYS A 152 -2.06 -29.28 -11.68
N PRO A 153 -1.14 -30.05 -11.07
CA PRO A 153 -0.30 -29.56 -9.98
C PRO A 153 0.47 -28.31 -10.41
N LYS A 154 0.45 -27.26 -9.59
CA LYS A 154 1.21 -26.02 -9.82
C LYS A 154 1.99 -25.66 -8.56
N PRO A 155 3.22 -25.11 -8.69
CA PRO A 155 3.98 -24.65 -7.53
C PRO A 155 3.27 -23.48 -6.85
N THR A 156 3.28 -23.47 -5.52
CA THR A 156 2.80 -22.32 -4.75
C THR A 156 3.77 -21.15 -4.95
N LEU A 157 3.32 -20.10 -5.63
CA LEU A 157 4.10 -18.87 -5.71
C LEU A 157 3.94 -18.04 -4.43
N SER A 158 4.99 -17.33 -4.04
CA SER A 158 4.92 -16.34 -2.97
C SER A 158 3.80 -15.34 -3.23
N LEU A 159 3.07 -14.93 -2.18
CA LEU A 159 2.12 -13.82 -2.24
C LEU A 159 2.76 -12.45 -2.01
N ARG A 160 4.08 -12.39 -1.76
CA ARG A 160 4.76 -11.09 -1.65
C ARG A 160 4.77 -10.38 -3.00
N ASN A 161 4.69 -9.04 -2.95
CA ASN A 161 4.76 -8.16 -4.11
C ASN A 161 3.76 -8.50 -5.25
N MET A 162 2.58 -9.06 -4.94
CA MET A 162 1.56 -9.37 -5.96
C MET A 162 1.13 -8.15 -6.77
N ALA A 163 1.04 -6.97 -6.15
CA ALA A 163 0.72 -5.73 -6.84
C ALA A 163 1.72 -5.41 -7.97
N LYS A 164 3.02 -5.66 -7.76
CA LYS A 164 4.06 -5.46 -8.79
C LYS A 164 3.90 -6.41 -9.98
N ARG A 165 3.33 -7.58 -9.75
CA ARG A 165 3.02 -8.59 -10.78
C ARG A 165 1.68 -8.34 -11.48
N LYS A 166 0.95 -7.27 -11.15
CA LYS A 166 -0.35 -6.93 -11.73
C LYS A 166 -1.37 -8.07 -11.64
N VAL A 167 -1.33 -8.84 -10.55
CA VAL A 167 -2.29 -9.92 -10.30
C VAL A 167 -3.63 -9.32 -9.87
N ASP A 168 -4.72 -9.67 -10.56
CA ASP A 168 -6.08 -9.31 -10.14
C ASP A 168 -6.52 -10.21 -8.97
N LEU A 169 -6.28 -9.74 -7.76
CA LEU A 169 -6.61 -10.47 -6.53
C LEU A 169 -8.10 -10.68 -6.35
N ARG A 170 -8.92 -9.70 -6.76
CA ARG A 170 -10.37 -9.79 -6.60
C ARG A 170 -10.92 -10.91 -7.47
N LYS A 171 -10.53 -10.95 -8.74
CA LYS A 171 -10.92 -12.02 -9.66
C LYS A 171 -10.47 -13.40 -9.17
N MET A 172 -9.23 -13.50 -8.67
CA MET A 172 -8.70 -14.77 -8.14
C MET A 172 -9.44 -15.27 -6.90
N LEU A 173 -9.73 -14.38 -5.94
CA LEU A 173 -10.50 -14.73 -4.75
C LEU A 173 -11.94 -15.10 -5.09
N GLN A 174 -12.60 -14.34 -5.98
CA GLN A 174 -13.94 -14.64 -6.45
C GLN A 174 -14.01 -16.01 -7.12
N ALA A 175 -13.06 -16.36 -7.98
CA ALA A 175 -12.99 -17.68 -8.61
C ALA A 175 -12.88 -18.81 -7.57
N LYS A 176 -12.08 -18.62 -6.51
CA LYS A 176 -11.97 -19.60 -5.41
C LYS A 176 -13.27 -19.73 -4.61
N LEU A 177 -13.93 -18.62 -4.32
CA LEU A 177 -15.22 -18.62 -3.62
C LEU A 177 -16.29 -19.34 -4.43
N VAL A 178 -16.38 -19.07 -5.74
CA VAL A 178 -17.31 -19.78 -6.64
C VAL A 178 -17.01 -21.27 -6.68
N ALA A 179 -15.75 -21.64 -6.87
CA ALA A 179 -15.35 -23.05 -6.92
C ALA A 179 -15.60 -23.80 -5.60
N SER A 180 -15.50 -23.12 -4.46
CA SER A 180 -15.79 -23.71 -3.16
C SER A 180 -17.30 -23.84 -2.90
N LYS A 181 -18.13 -22.91 -3.38
CA LYS A 181 -19.60 -23.02 -3.30
C LYS A 181 -20.14 -24.15 -4.15
N ALA A 182 -19.54 -24.44 -5.30
CA ALA A 182 -19.95 -25.52 -6.19
C ALA A 182 -19.65 -26.94 -5.65
N LYS A 183 -18.97 -27.06 -4.50
CA LYS A 183 -18.62 -28.34 -3.85
C LYS A 183 -19.51 -28.69 -2.66
N GLY A 184 -20.41 -27.79 -2.25
CA GLY A 184 -21.41 -28.03 -1.20
C GLY A 184 -22.77 -28.30 -1.82
#